data_AF-A0A7J9S746-F1
#
_entry.id   AF-A0A7J9S746-F1
#
_cell.length_a   1.000
_cell.length_b   1.000
_cell.length_c   1.000
_cell.angle_alpha   90.00
_cell.angle_beta   90.00
_cell.angle_gamma   90.00
#
_symmetry.space_group_name_H-M   'P 1'
#
loop_
_entity.id
_entity.type
_entity.pdbx_description
1 polymer ?
#
loop_
_entity_poly.entity_id
_entity_poly.type
_entity_poly.pdbx_seq_one_letter_code
_entity_poly.pdbx_strand_id
1 'polypeptide(L)'
;NYELSRDTIIVGGPESNGFANRYDSEFGISISNDYPGENNGIIQVLKVQENSRNIIKSYTIVYIAGSDRLGTQAALEYFKTLNELPEGPIMVEWTDNGPVLAE
;
A
#
# COMPACT_ATOMS: atom_id res chain seq x y z
N ASN A 1 -12.07 -13.96 10.72
CA ASN A 1 -12.09 -13.35 9.38
C ASN A 1 -12.45 -11.88 9.53
N TYR A 2 -11.47 -11.00 9.39
CA TYR A 2 -11.71 -9.55 9.36
C TYR A 2 -11.80 -9.12 7.89
N GLU A 3 -12.84 -8.36 7.58
CA GLU A 3 -13.08 -7.81 6.25
C GLU A 3 -13.10 -6.29 6.38
N LEU A 4 -12.33 -5.62 5.53
CA LEU A 4 -12.30 -4.17 5.46
C LEU A 4 -13.61 -3.67 4.85
N SER A 5 -14.22 -2.68 5.47
CA SER A 5 -15.53 -2.14 5.06
C SER A 5 -15.61 -0.61 5.13
N ARG A 6 -14.46 0.03 5.38
CA ARG A 6 -14.29 1.48 5.54
C ARG A 6 -12.91 1.87 5.04
N ASP A 7 -12.70 3.17 4.89
CA ASP A 7 -11.39 3.72 4.51
C ASP A 7 -10.31 3.20 5.46
N THR A 8 -9.25 2.62 4.89
CA THR A 8 -8.22 1.90 5.65
C THR A 8 -6.85 2.14 5.03
N ILE A 9 -5.83 2.29 5.87
CA ILE A 9 -4.44 2.24 5.44
C ILE A 9 -3.81 0.97 6.03
N ILE A 10 -3.33 0.10 5.16
CA ILE A 10 -2.57 -1.10 5.51
C ILE A 10 -1.09 -0.73 5.41
N VAL A 11 -0.36 -0.87 6.52
CA VAL A 11 1.09 -0.63 6.56
C VAL A 11 1.82 -1.93 6.89
N GLY A 12 2.82 -2.27 6.10
CA GLY A 12 3.64 -3.48 6.23
C GLY A 12 3.20 -4.62 5.31
N GLY A 13 4.18 -5.43 4.91
CA GLY A 13 4.02 -6.49 3.90
C GLY A 13 3.26 -7.74 4.36
N PRO A 14 2.92 -8.64 3.42
CA PRO A 14 1.99 -9.73 3.64
C PRO A 14 2.53 -10.85 4.55
N GLU A 15 3.84 -10.98 4.70
CA GLU A 15 4.45 -11.94 5.64
C GLU A 15 4.18 -11.58 7.10
N SER A 16 4.07 -10.29 7.42
CA SER A 16 3.93 -9.79 8.79
C SER A 16 2.57 -9.16 9.10
N ASN A 17 1.76 -8.87 8.07
CA ASN A 17 0.46 -8.23 8.22
C ASN A 17 -0.65 -9.09 7.58
N GLY A 18 -1.55 -9.63 8.41
CA GLY A 18 -2.62 -10.50 7.95
C GLY A 18 -3.67 -9.82 7.06
N PHE A 19 -3.83 -8.49 7.14
CA PHE A 19 -4.65 -7.75 6.18
C PHE A 19 -3.92 -7.61 4.85
N ALA A 20 -2.64 -7.27 4.87
CA ALA A 20 -1.83 -7.25 3.65
C ALA A 20 -1.87 -8.61 2.96
N ASN A 21 -1.62 -9.71 3.68
CA ASN A 21 -1.68 -11.07 3.13
C ASN A 21 -3.01 -11.40 2.44
N ARG A 22 -4.13 -10.98 3.04
CA ARG A 22 -5.47 -11.26 2.52
C ARG A 22 -5.80 -10.45 1.28
N TYR A 23 -5.36 -9.19 1.23
CA TYR A 23 -5.76 -8.25 0.18
C TYR A 23 -4.68 -8.04 -0.89
N ASP A 24 -3.46 -8.60 -0.73
CA ASP A 24 -2.33 -8.39 -1.64
C ASP A 24 -2.69 -8.67 -3.10
N SER A 25 -3.43 -9.76 -3.37
CA SER A 25 -3.86 -10.15 -4.71
C SER A 25 -4.91 -9.23 -5.35
N GLU A 26 -5.55 -8.36 -4.57
CA GLU A 26 -6.54 -7.38 -5.05
C GLU A 26 -5.85 -6.08 -5.51
N PHE A 27 -4.57 -5.89 -5.17
CA PHE A 27 -3.76 -4.76 -5.62
C PHE A 27 -3.04 -5.08 -6.94
N GLY A 28 -2.56 -4.03 -7.62
CA GLY A 28 -1.88 -4.19 -8.91
C GLY A 28 -0.52 -4.87 -8.81
N ILE A 29 0.18 -4.71 -7.68
CA ILE A 29 1.52 -5.22 -7.46
C ILE A 29 1.58 -5.98 -6.13
N SER A 30 2.01 -7.24 -6.21
CA SER A 30 2.28 -8.07 -5.02
C SER A 30 3.61 -7.68 -4.39
N ILE A 31 3.66 -7.58 -3.07
CA ILE A 31 4.85 -7.19 -2.31
C ILE A 31 5.36 -8.41 -1.54
N SER A 32 6.67 -8.65 -1.56
CA SER A 32 7.30 -9.77 -0.87
C SER A 32 8.59 -9.31 -0.18
N ASN A 33 9.25 -10.22 0.55
CA ASN A 33 10.57 -9.93 1.12
C ASN A 33 11.66 -9.70 0.06
N ASP A 34 11.39 -10.00 -1.22
CA ASP A 34 12.34 -9.81 -2.32
C ASP A 34 11.97 -8.65 -3.26
N TYR A 35 10.68 -8.34 -3.41
CA TYR A 35 10.18 -7.27 -4.30
C TYR A 35 9.30 -6.27 -3.52
N PRO A 36 9.47 -4.94 -3.65
CA PRO A 36 10.21 -4.19 -4.67
C PRO A 36 11.74 -4.19 -4.57
N GLY A 37 12.32 -4.81 -3.53
CA GLY A 37 13.76 -4.89 -3.32
C GLY A 37 14.22 -4.03 -2.16
N GLU A 38 15.53 -4.11 -1.89
CA GLU A 38 16.16 -3.44 -0.75
C GLU A 38 15.88 -1.93 -0.78
N ASN A 39 15.51 -1.37 0.37
CA ASN A 39 15.19 0.04 0.60
C ASN A 39 14.02 0.58 -0.22
N ASN A 40 13.32 -0.26 -0.99
CA ASN A 40 12.21 0.15 -1.82
C ASN A 40 10.86 -0.21 -1.17
N GLY A 41 9.89 0.68 -1.32
CA GLY A 41 8.51 0.49 -0.91
C GLY A 41 7.54 0.89 -2.00
N ILE A 42 6.32 0.39 -1.91
CA ILE A 42 5.24 0.68 -2.86
C ILE A 42 4.06 1.27 -2.10
N ILE A 43 3.45 2.29 -2.71
CA ILE A 43 2.16 2.85 -2.31
C ILE A 43 1.14 2.46 -3.37
N GLN A 44 0.05 1.81 -2.98
CA GLN A 44 -1.04 1.41 -3.88
C GLN A 44 -2.39 1.83 -3.30
N VAL A 45 -3.34 2.11 -4.17
CA VAL A 45 -4.68 2.56 -3.79
C VAL A 45 -5.71 1.67 -4.48
N LEU A 46 -6.59 1.07 -3.68
CA LEU A 46 -7.73 0.30 -4.15
C LEU A 46 -9.02 1.02 -3.77
N LYS A 47 -9.82 1.39 -4.77
CA LYS A 47 -11.16 1.95 -4.57
C LYS A 47 -12.18 0.83 -4.67
N VAL A 48 -12.80 0.48 -3.55
CA VAL A 48 -13.81 -0.58 -3.51
C VAL A 48 -15.19 0.03 -3.67
N GLN A 49 -16.01 -0.58 -4.53
CA GLN A 49 -17.44 -0.29 -4.65
C GLN A 49 -18.24 -1.57 -4.42
N GLU A 50 -18.95 -1.63 -3.29
CA GLU A 50 -19.79 -2.75 -2.94
C GLU A 50 -21.27 -2.38 -3.18
N ASN A 51 -21.95 -3.20 -3.98
CA ASN A 51 -23.39 -3.06 -4.25
C ASN A 51 -24.14 -4.20 -3.57
N SER A 52 -24.62 -3.96 -2.36
CA SER A 52 -25.39 -4.97 -1.61
C SER A 52 -26.77 -4.44 -1.26
N ARG A 53 -27.81 -5.11 -1.77
CA ARG A 53 -29.23 -4.89 -1.42
C ARG A 53 -29.64 -3.41 -1.36
N ASN A 54 -29.36 -2.64 -2.43
CA ASN A 54 -29.65 -1.21 -2.58
C ASN A 54 -28.83 -0.23 -1.72
N ILE A 55 -27.75 -0.70 -1.08
CA ILE A 55 -26.78 0.17 -0.42
C ILE A 55 -25.49 0.14 -1.25
N ILE A 56 -25.08 1.31 -1.74
CA ILE A 56 -23.78 1.52 -2.38
C ILE A 56 -22.80 1.92 -1.29
N LYS A 57 -21.76 1.12 -1.06
CA LYS A 57 -20.65 1.48 -0.19
C LYS A 57 -19.41 1.68 -1.05
N SER A 58 -18.86 2.89 -0.99
CA SER A 58 -17.55 3.21 -1.57
C SER A 58 -16.56 3.48 -0.45
N TYR A 59 -15.43 2.81 -0.46
CA TYR A 59 -14.33 3.07 0.46
C TYR A 59 -12.98 2.83 -0.21
N THR A 60 -11.94 3.44 0.34
CA THR A 60 -10.59 3.42 -0.20
C THR A 60 -9.65 2.66 0.72
N ILE A 61 -8.87 1.74 0.17
CA ILE A 61 -7.80 1.05 0.88
C ILE A 61 -6.47 1.52 0.30
N VAL A 62 -5.61 2.08 1.15
CA VAL A 62 -4.22 2.40 0.80
C VAL A 62 -3.33 1.29 1.34
N TYR A 63 -2.45 0.77 0.51
CA TYR A 63 -1.49 -0.27 0.87
C TYR A 63 -0.07 0.25 0.72
N ILE A 64 0.66 0.26 1.85
CA ILE A 64 2.01 0.80 1.97
C ILE A 64 2.90 -0.30 2.53
N ALA A 65 3.78 -0.85 1.71
CA ALA A 65 4.75 -1.85 2.16
C ALA A 65 6.00 -1.84 1.29
N GLY A 66 7.11 -2.28 1.87
CA GLY A 66 8.34 -2.60 1.15
C GLY A 66 8.84 -3.99 1.49
N SER A 67 9.90 -4.41 0.80
CA SER A 67 10.54 -5.70 1.05
C SER A 67 11.24 -5.79 2.40
N ASP A 68 11.63 -4.62 2.92
CA ASP A 68 12.25 -4.49 4.21
C ASP A 68 11.64 -3.33 5.01
N ARG A 69 12.21 -3.09 6.20
CA ARG A 69 11.78 -2.04 7.12
C ARG A 69 12.01 -0.64 6.56
N LEU A 70 13.11 -0.43 5.83
CA LEU A 70 13.48 0.88 5.28
C LEU A 70 12.61 1.21 4.07
N GLY A 71 12.33 0.25 3.19
CA GLY A 71 11.40 0.40 2.09
C GLY A 71 9.98 0.71 2.55
N THR A 72 9.48 0.01 3.58
CA THR A 72 8.18 0.35 4.19
C THR A 72 8.18 1.77 4.77
N GLN A 73 9.27 2.17 5.43
CA GLN A 73 9.45 3.52 5.95
C GLN A 73 9.52 4.56 4.82
N ALA A 74 10.18 4.26 3.70
CA ALA A 74 10.27 5.14 2.54
C ALA A 74 8.89 5.47 1.99
N ALA A 75 8.12 4.43 1.67
CA ALA A 75 6.77 4.58 1.17
C ALA A 75 5.86 5.32 2.17
N LEU A 76 5.99 5.05 3.47
CA LEU A 76 5.19 5.75 4.48
C LEU A 76 5.54 7.23 4.61
N GLU A 77 6.84 7.58 4.63
CA GLU A 77 7.27 8.98 4.73
C GLU A 77 6.92 9.75 3.46
N TYR A 78 7.10 9.15 2.28
CA TYR A 78 6.68 9.76 1.02
C TYR A 78 5.16 9.97 0.96
N PHE A 79 4.37 8.99 1.40
CA PHE A 79 2.91 9.09 1.45
C PHE A 79 2.42 10.31 2.23
N LYS A 80 3.09 10.68 3.33
CA LYS A 80 2.74 11.88 4.13
C LYS A 80 2.95 13.19 3.38
N THR A 81 3.76 13.19 2.31
CA THR A 81 4.01 14.37 1.48
C THR A 81 2.98 14.55 0.37
N LEU A 82 2.17 13.51 0.10
CA LEU A 82 1.19 13.53 -0.97
C LEU A 82 0.00 14.43 -0.60
N ASN A 83 -0.35 15.35 -1.49
CA ASN A 83 -1.61 16.11 -1.40
C ASN A 83 -2.79 15.33 -1.98
N GLU A 84 -2.52 14.38 -2.88
CA GLU A 84 -3.51 13.57 -3.59
C GLU A 84 -3.07 12.11 -3.62
N LEU A 85 -4.05 11.19 -3.59
CA LEU A 85 -3.78 9.76 -3.71
C LEU A 85 -3.34 9.42 -5.15
N PRO A 86 -2.32 8.55 -5.33
CA PRO A 86 -1.84 8.21 -6.66
C PRO A 86 -2.90 7.41 -7.44
N GLU A 87 -2.94 7.60 -8.76
CA GLU A 87 -3.86 6.87 -9.64
C GLU A 87 -3.45 5.41 -9.87
N GLY A 88 -2.17 5.10 -9.66
CA GLY A 88 -1.61 3.75 -9.77
C GLY A 88 -0.51 3.50 -8.73
N PRO A 89 0.07 2.30 -8.73
CA PRO A 89 1.19 1.98 -7.85
C PRO A 89 2.37 2.93 -8.09
N ILE A 90 2.94 3.46 -7.02
CA ILE A 90 4.20 4.22 -7.08
C ILE A 90 5.24 3.55 -6.20
N MET A 91 6.47 3.46 -6.70
CA MET A 91 7.62 2.94 -5.98
C MET A 91 8.42 4.10 -5.38
N VAL A 92 8.95 3.88 -4.18
CA VAL A 92 9.68 4.87 -3.41
C VAL A 92 10.91 4.22 -2.81
N GLU A 93 12.08 4.84 -2.97
CA GLU A 93 13.35 4.39 -2.41
C GLU A 93 13.72 5.22 -1.17
N TRP A 94 14.24 4.56 -0.13
CA TRP A 94 14.91 5.23 0.98
C TRP A 94 16.35 5.59 0.59
N THR A 95 16.66 6.89 0.56
CA THR A 95 18.03 7.38 0.31
C THR A 95 18.58 8.12 1.53
N ASP A 96 19.87 8.47 1.50
CA ASP A 96 20.50 9.32 2.53
C ASP A 96 19.82 10.69 2.69
N ASN A 97 19.12 11.16 1.65
CA ASN A 97 18.38 12.43 1.65
C ASN A 97 16.89 12.25 1.99
N GLY A 98 16.47 11.04 2.38
CA GLY A 98 15.08 10.69 2.63
C GLY A 98 14.42 9.97 1.46
N PRO A 99 13.08 9.84 1.48
CA PRO A 99 12.35 9.06 0.50
C PRO A 99 12.22 9.82 -0.84
N VAL A 100 12.47 9.13 -1.94
CA VAL A 100 12.33 9.67 -3.31
C VAL A 100 11.52 8.70 -4.18
N LEU A 101 10.83 9.21 -5.20
CA LEU A 101 10.21 8.34 -6.20
C LEU A 101 11.30 7.52 -6.91
N ALA A 102 11.10 6.21 -6.97
CA ALA A 102 11.90 5.31 -7.77
C ALA A 102 11.28 5.16 -9.18
N GLU A 103 12.13 4.91 -10.18
CA GLU A 103 11.71 4.62 -11.56
C GLU A 103 11.19 3.18 -11.72
#